data_AF-A0A5N6KYL8-F1
#
_entry.id   AF-A0A5N6KYL8-F1
#
_cell.length_a   1.000
_cell.length_b   1.000
_cell.length_c   1.000
_cell.angle_alpha   90.00
_cell.angle_beta   90.00
_cell.angle_gamma   90.00
#
_symmetry.space_group_name_H-M   'P 1'
#
loop_
_entity.id
_entity.type
_entity.pdbx_description
1 polymer ?
#
loop_
_entity_poly.entity_id
_entity_poly.type
_entity_poly.pdbx_seq_one_letter_code
_entity_poly.pdbx_strand_id
1 'polypeptide(L)'
;MEEDIAILKAAEELSRASKSTRVRYHHPRIHLVLPKICRGKVKEIDDLLNYIQGLDVSVETADAWSPSSHTGCLMIEDVVGGMVPGNFSCLSSTVNVDCTILLAIVSDLSNTHVIKEPWLHTAAKRQIEMEEEQNLLPSVLFPVMGNHTLVCTYEAATRMQEIVNTIGTRSEMARTEALLSTSNLSHGDRLTKYARLSNHIIPPDWQLPVQVINDFNPLTPELPSIANVVSGELSDLNRSVFLFGWQKGYTTITSNRTTAKRIQTLIEESLVPGTNDVLGPDIWVCQTARSLRAKDKIRGLAVPRNESNLGFGQGY
;
A
#
# COMPACT_ATOMS: atom_id res chain seq x y z
N MET A 1 15.11 -20.93 -41.33
CA MET A 1 14.67 -19.58 -41.71
C MET A 1 13.91 -18.86 -40.59
N GLU A 2 13.51 -19.54 -39.50
CA GLU A 2 12.76 -18.93 -38.39
C GLU A 2 13.63 -18.27 -37.29
N GLU A 3 14.94 -18.49 -37.28
CA GLU A 3 15.82 -18.08 -36.15
C GLU A 3 16.20 -16.58 -36.08
N ASP A 4 15.91 -15.77 -37.11
CA ASP A 4 16.38 -14.36 -37.18
C ASP A 4 15.27 -13.30 -37.02
N ILE A 5 14.04 -13.70 -36.71
CA ILE A 5 12.95 -12.73 -36.51
C ILE A 5 13.00 -12.20 -35.08
N ALA A 6 13.61 -11.03 -34.90
CA ALA A 6 13.83 -10.42 -33.58
C ALA A 6 12.55 -10.28 -32.73
N ILE A 7 11.40 -9.95 -33.34
CA ILE A 7 10.13 -9.81 -32.63
C ILE A 7 9.62 -11.15 -32.08
N LEU A 8 9.85 -12.24 -32.80
CA LEU A 8 9.45 -13.58 -32.39
C LEU A 8 10.23 -14.00 -31.14
N LYS A 9 11.56 -13.84 -31.20
CA LYS A 9 12.45 -14.12 -30.08
C LYS A 9 12.10 -13.30 -28.84
N ALA A 10 11.82 -12.01 -29.02
CA ALA A 10 11.38 -11.15 -27.93
C ALA A 10 10.04 -11.61 -27.32
N ALA A 11 9.07 -12.01 -28.15
CA ALA A 11 7.78 -12.51 -27.68
C ALA A 11 7.93 -13.82 -26.88
N GLU A 12 8.77 -14.75 -27.33
CA GLU A 12 9.07 -15.98 -26.61
C GLU A 12 9.78 -15.73 -25.27
N GLU A 13 10.78 -14.86 -25.26
CA GLU A 13 11.52 -14.49 -24.05
C GLU A 13 10.60 -13.81 -23.03
N LEU A 14 9.78 -12.86 -23.48
CA LEU A 14 8.80 -12.20 -22.63
C LEU A 14 7.75 -13.19 -22.10
N SER A 15 7.21 -14.06 -22.94
CA SER A 15 6.22 -15.08 -22.53
C SER A 15 6.79 -16.05 -21.50
N ARG A 16 8.06 -16.42 -21.66
CA ARG A 16 8.76 -17.23 -20.66
C ARG A 16 8.94 -16.48 -19.35
N ALA A 17 9.38 -15.22 -19.42
CA ALA A 17 9.60 -14.37 -18.26
C ALA A 17 8.31 -14.06 -17.49
N SER A 18 7.19 -13.85 -18.20
CA SER A 18 5.89 -13.60 -17.56
C SER A 18 5.37 -14.82 -16.81
N LYS A 19 5.61 -16.03 -17.33
CA LYS A 19 5.24 -17.29 -16.67
C LYS A 19 6.13 -17.61 -15.47
N SER A 20 7.38 -17.12 -15.44
CA SER A 20 8.29 -17.35 -14.31
C SER A 20 8.27 -16.25 -13.24
N THR A 21 7.67 -15.10 -13.54
CA THR A 21 7.65 -13.94 -12.64
C THR A 21 6.23 -13.63 -12.20
N ARG A 22 6.05 -13.27 -10.92
CA ARG A 22 4.79 -12.74 -10.40
C ARG A 22 4.99 -11.32 -9.88
N VAL A 23 4.03 -10.45 -10.18
CA VAL A 23 3.95 -9.09 -9.67
C VAL A 23 2.60 -8.94 -8.98
N ARG A 24 2.61 -8.65 -7.67
CA ARG A 24 1.39 -8.60 -6.84
C ARG A 24 0.52 -9.85 -7.04
N TYR A 25 1.14 -11.02 -6.95
CA TYR A 25 0.46 -12.31 -7.11
C TYR A 25 -0.11 -12.58 -8.52
N HIS A 26 0.20 -11.77 -9.53
CA HIS A 26 -0.23 -12.01 -10.91
C HIS A 26 0.95 -12.26 -11.85
N HIS A 27 0.76 -13.14 -12.82
CA HIS A 27 1.66 -13.23 -13.97
C HIS A 27 1.45 -12.01 -14.88
N PRO A 28 2.52 -11.28 -15.26
CA PRO A 28 2.43 -10.15 -16.18
C PRO A 28 1.77 -10.55 -17.50
N ARG A 29 0.88 -9.70 -18.02
CA ARG A 29 0.31 -9.89 -19.36
C ARG A 29 1.13 -9.12 -20.38
N ILE A 30 1.39 -9.75 -21.51
CA ILE A 30 2.20 -9.14 -22.58
C ILE A 30 1.25 -8.62 -23.65
N HIS A 31 1.44 -7.36 -24.00
CA HIS A 31 0.69 -6.69 -25.04
C HIS A 31 1.66 -6.03 -26.03
N LEU A 32 1.65 -6.51 -27.27
CA LEU A 32 2.48 -5.99 -28.36
C LEU A 32 1.64 -5.07 -29.24
N VAL A 33 2.09 -3.83 -29.38
CA VAL A 33 1.45 -2.82 -30.23
C VAL A 33 2.31 -2.62 -31.48
N LEU A 34 1.75 -2.91 -32.66
CA LEU A 34 2.43 -2.91 -33.96
C LEU A 34 1.76 -1.90 -34.91
N PRO A 35 2.00 -0.60 -34.72
CA PRO A 35 1.22 0.48 -35.33
C PRO A 35 1.39 0.63 -36.85
N LYS A 36 2.36 -0.08 -37.44
CA LYS A 36 2.67 -0.03 -38.89
C LYS A 36 2.35 -1.33 -39.62
N ILE A 37 1.88 -2.36 -38.91
CA ILE A 37 1.56 -3.67 -39.47
C ILE A 37 0.05 -3.77 -39.60
N CYS A 38 -0.45 -4.28 -40.72
CA CYS A 38 -1.87 -4.55 -40.92
C CYS A 38 -2.06 -6.03 -41.23
N ARG A 39 -3.06 -6.66 -40.60
CA ARG A 39 -3.44 -8.04 -40.93
C ARG A 39 -4.00 -8.16 -42.34
N GLY A 40 -3.84 -9.34 -42.95
CA GLY A 40 -4.41 -9.68 -44.26
C GLY A 40 -3.66 -9.13 -45.47
N LYS A 41 -2.53 -8.43 -45.28
CA LYS A 41 -1.71 -7.90 -46.38
C LYS A 41 -0.65 -8.88 -46.88
N VAL A 42 -0.03 -9.62 -45.96
CA VAL A 42 1.07 -10.55 -46.25
C VAL A 42 0.87 -11.78 -45.39
N LYS A 43 0.68 -12.94 -46.04
CA LYS A 43 0.34 -14.19 -45.37
C LYS A 43 1.39 -14.62 -44.35
N GLU A 44 2.66 -14.48 -44.70
CA GLU A 44 3.79 -14.84 -43.84
C GLU A 44 3.83 -13.99 -42.55
N ILE A 45 3.40 -12.73 -42.62
CA ILE A 45 3.28 -11.86 -41.45
C ILE A 45 2.08 -12.30 -40.62
N ASP A 46 0.94 -12.60 -41.24
CA ASP A 46 -0.25 -13.08 -40.51
C ASP A 46 0.03 -14.39 -39.77
N ASP A 47 0.74 -15.33 -40.41
CA ASP A 47 1.15 -16.59 -39.81
C ASP A 47 2.06 -16.35 -38.59
N LEU A 48 3.00 -15.41 -38.68
CA LEU A 48 3.86 -15.00 -37.57
C LEU A 48 3.06 -14.36 -36.41
N LEU A 49 2.13 -13.46 -36.72
CA LEU A 49 1.29 -12.81 -35.70
C LEU A 49 0.40 -13.82 -34.97
N ASN A 50 -0.15 -14.79 -35.69
CA ASN A 50 -0.96 -15.86 -35.11
C ASN A 50 -0.10 -16.78 -34.23
N TYR A 51 1.14 -17.07 -34.63
CA TYR A 51 2.09 -17.79 -33.79
C TYR A 51 2.35 -17.05 -32.47
N ILE A 52 2.66 -15.76 -32.54
CA ILE A 52 2.90 -14.92 -31.35
C ILE A 52 1.68 -14.91 -30.43
N GLN A 53 0.47 -14.81 -30.98
CA GLN A 53 -0.76 -14.90 -30.18
C GLN A 53 -0.92 -16.25 -29.47
N GLY A 54 -0.46 -17.34 -30.09
CA GLY A 54 -0.40 -18.66 -29.47
C GLY A 54 0.50 -18.74 -28.23
N LEU A 55 1.40 -17.77 -28.02
CA LEU A 55 2.27 -17.68 -26.84
C LEU A 55 1.62 -17.00 -25.62
N ASP A 56 0.30 -16.76 -25.65
CA ASP A 56 -0.43 -15.96 -24.67
C ASP A 56 0.01 -14.47 -24.66
N VAL A 57 0.36 -13.97 -25.85
CA VAL A 57 0.72 -12.57 -26.09
C VAL A 57 -0.42 -11.91 -26.85
N SER A 58 -0.97 -10.85 -26.28
CA SER A 58 -1.95 -10.02 -27.00
C SER A 58 -1.24 -9.14 -28.03
N VAL A 59 -1.79 -9.06 -29.24
CA VAL A 59 -1.16 -8.35 -30.37
C VAL A 59 -2.19 -7.41 -31.00
N GLU A 60 -1.88 -6.11 -30.98
CA GLU A 60 -2.63 -5.07 -31.66
C GLU A 60 -1.87 -4.56 -32.88
N THR A 61 -2.57 -4.49 -34.01
CA THR A 61 -2.06 -4.04 -35.31
C THR A 61 -2.79 -2.77 -35.77
N ALA A 62 -2.26 -2.08 -36.77
CA ALA A 62 -2.79 -0.80 -37.26
C ALA A 62 -4.25 -0.88 -37.73
N ASP A 63 -4.70 -2.04 -38.20
CA ASP A 63 -6.09 -2.28 -38.62
C ASP A 63 -7.09 -2.30 -37.45
N ALA A 64 -6.63 -2.52 -36.22
CA ALA A 64 -7.47 -2.38 -35.02
C ALA A 64 -7.78 -0.91 -34.71
N TRP A 65 -7.04 0.04 -35.31
CA TRP A 65 -7.20 1.47 -35.08
C TRP A 65 -7.96 2.10 -36.26
N SER A 66 -9.29 2.01 -36.22
CA SER A 66 -10.13 2.74 -37.17
C SER A 66 -10.22 4.23 -36.77
N PRO A 67 -10.11 5.19 -37.71
CA PRO A 67 -10.37 6.60 -37.42
C PRO A 67 -11.81 6.87 -36.93
N SER A 68 -12.71 5.91 -37.14
CA SER A 68 -14.13 5.99 -36.76
C SER A 68 -14.41 5.62 -35.30
N SER A 69 -13.44 5.04 -34.57
CA SER A 69 -13.60 4.68 -33.14
C SER A 69 -13.19 5.81 -32.19
N HIS A 70 -12.84 7.00 -32.69
CA HIS A 70 -12.49 8.18 -31.89
C HIS A 70 -13.68 8.92 -31.26
N THR A 71 -14.75 8.22 -30.89
CA THR A 71 -15.72 8.77 -29.93
C THR A 71 -15.07 8.79 -28.55
N GLY A 72 -14.30 9.84 -28.27
CA GLY A 72 -13.66 10.05 -26.97
C GLY A 72 -12.14 9.87 -26.97
N CYS A 73 -11.43 10.46 -27.94
CA CYS A 73 -9.97 10.60 -27.83
C CYS A 73 -9.68 11.47 -26.60
N LEU A 74 -9.29 10.84 -25.49
CA LEU A 74 -8.83 11.54 -24.30
C LEU A 74 -7.53 12.26 -24.64
N MET A 75 -7.35 13.49 -24.14
CA MET A 75 -6.10 14.20 -24.34
C MET A 75 -4.97 13.43 -23.63
N ILE A 76 -3.75 13.50 -24.15
CA ILE A 76 -2.60 12.80 -23.53
C ILE A 76 -2.48 13.21 -22.06
N GLU A 77 -2.74 14.48 -21.76
CA GLU A 77 -2.75 15.04 -20.40
C GLU A 77 -3.76 14.33 -19.48
N ASP A 78 -4.91 13.89 -20.01
CA ASP A 78 -5.95 13.18 -19.26
C ASP A 78 -5.58 11.71 -18.99
N VAL A 79 -4.72 11.11 -19.84
CA VAL A 79 -4.37 9.69 -19.78
C VAL A 79 -3.03 9.47 -19.08
N VAL A 80 -2.06 10.38 -19.22
CA VAL A 80 -0.71 10.26 -18.64
C VAL A 80 -0.74 10.09 -17.13
N GLY A 81 -1.67 10.77 -16.44
CA GLY A 81 -1.86 10.59 -15.00
C GLY A 81 -2.20 9.16 -14.57
N GLY A 82 -2.88 8.40 -15.44
CA GLY A 82 -3.20 6.98 -15.24
C GLY A 82 -2.16 6.01 -15.83
N MET A 83 -1.26 6.48 -16.70
CA MET A 83 -0.19 5.68 -17.32
C MET A 83 1.10 5.65 -16.52
N VAL A 84 1.37 6.70 -15.73
CA VAL A 84 2.36 6.59 -14.66
C VAL A 84 1.88 5.46 -13.76
N PRO A 85 2.75 4.54 -13.31
CA PRO A 85 2.44 3.60 -12.23
C PRO A 85 2.01 4.38 -10.98
N GLY A 86 0.73 4.76 -10.98
CA GLY A 86 0.12 5.56 -9.95
C GLY A 86 -0.20 4.61 -8.83
N ASN A 87 0.39 4.86 -7.68
CA ASN A 87 0.14 4.11 -6.45
C ASN A 87 -1.34 4.15 -6.02
N PHE A 88 -2.23 4.87 -6.70
CA PHE A 88 -3.58 5.21 -6.22
C PHE A 88 -4.72 4.60 -7.05
N SER A 89 -4.47 4.12 -8.27
CA SER A 89 -5.54 3.80 -9.24
C SER A 89 -6.21 2.42 -9.07
N CYS A 90 -5.79 1.62 -8.08
CA CYS A 90 -6.36 0.29 -7.83
C CYS A 90 -6.79 0.06 -6.38
N LEU A 91 -7.04 1.12 -5.60
CA LEU A 91 -7.52 0.98 -4.23
C LEU A 91 -9.01 0.58 -4.23
N SER A 92 -9.39 -0.33 -3.35
CA SER A 92 -10.80 -0.68 -3.11
C SER A 92 -11.60 0.52 -2.57
N SER A 93 -12.91 0.54 -2.79
CA SER A 93 -13.80 1.62 -2.29
C SER A 93 -13.76 1.80 -0.77
N THR A 94 -13.53 0.70 -0.04
CA THR A 94 -13.23 0.69 1.39
C THR A 94 -11.78 0.31 1.60
N VAL A 95 -11.03 1.10 2.36
CA VAL A 95 -9.60 0.88 2.62
C VAL A 95 -9.39 0.52 4.09
N ASN A 96 -8.64 -0.55 4.32
CA ASN A 96 -8.23 -0.98 5.65
C ASN A 96 -6.92 -0.31 6.06
N VAL A 97 -6.95 0.43 7.16
CA VAL A 97 -5.84 1.28 7.61
C VAL A 97 -5.05 0.58 8.71
N ASP A 98 -3.79 0.25 8.42
CA ASP A 98 -2.87 -0.32 9.41
C ASP A 98 -2.49 0.71 10.50
N CYS A 99 -2.12 0.21 11.68
CA CYS A 99 -1.66 0.99 12.82
C CYS A 99 -0.52 1.95 12.45
N THR A 100 0.40 1.54 11.57
CA THR A 100 1.50 2.41 11.13
C THR A 100 1.03 3.64 10.36
N ILE A 101 -0.03 3.51 9.55
CA ILE A 101 -0.65 4.63 8.84
C ILE A 101 -1.47 5.48 9.78
N LEU A 102 -2.23 4.88 10.71
CA LEU A 102 -2.95 5.62 11.74
C LEU A 102 -2.00 6.55 12.53
N LEU A 103 -0.84 6.03 12.94
CA LEU A 103 0.20 6.83 13.62
C LEU A 103 0.76 7.92 12.72
N ALA A 104 0.99 7.63 11.43
CA ALA A 104 1.45 8.64 10.48
C ALA A 104 0.44 9.78 10.30
N ILE A 105 -0.86 9.47 10.29
CA ILE A 105 -1.92 10.48 10.16
C ILE A 105 -1.95 11.40 11.37
N VAL A 106 -1.77 10.88 12.58
CA VAL A 106 -1.89 11.72 13.79
C VAL A 106 -0.58 12.37 14.22
N SER A 107 0.57 11.93 13.69
CA SER A 107 1.89 12.44 14.08
C SER A 107 2.03 13.95 13.87
N ASP A 108 2.68 14.63 14.82
CA ASP A 108 3.06 16.04 14.65
C ASP A 108 3.99 16.23 13.44
N LEU A 109 4.84 15.23 13.14
CA LEU A 109 5.74 15.27 11.99
C LEU A 109 5.01 15.38 10.66
N SER A 110 3.81 14.80 10.55
CA SER A 110 3.03 14.82 9.29
C SER A 110 2.05 15.99 9.21
N ASN A 111 1.85 16.73 10.29
CA ASN A 111 0.79 17.75 10.40
C ASN A 111 1.31 19.15 10.65
N THR A 112 2.51 19.28 11.21
CA THR A 112 3.03 20.55 11.70
C THR A 112 4.51 20.70 11.35
N HIS A 113 5.00 21.93 11.34
CA HIS A 113 6.42 22.16 11.24
C HIS A 113 7.11 21.79 12.56
N VAL A 114 8.03 20.83 12.53
CA VAL A 114 8.77 20.36 13.70
C VAL A 114 10.23 20.79 13.59
N ILE A 115 10.70 21.54 14.57
CA ILE A 115 12.09 22.00 14.64
C ILE A 115 13.01 20.81 14.94
N LYS A 116 14.12 20.72 14.19
CA LYS A 116 15.14 19.69 14.39
C LYS A 116 15.95 19.97 15.66
N GLU A 117 15.64 19.23 16.71
CA GLU A 117 16.34 19.37 17.98
C GLU A 117 17.54 18.41 18.09
N PRO A 118 18.64 18.80 18.76
CA PRO A 118 19.86 17.98 18.86
C PRO A 118 19.63 16.59 19.48
N TRP A 119 18.70 16.46 20.42
CA TRP A 119 18.40 15.21 21.14
C TRP A 119 17.49 14.25 20.37
N LEU A 120 16.92 14.67 19.23
CA LEU A 120 16.11 13.77 18.41
C LEU A 120 16.96 12.63 17.84
N HIS A 121 16.38 11.44 17.85
CA HIS A 121 17.00 10.27 17.22
C HIS A 121 17.22 10.53 15.72
N THR A 122 18.30 10.00 15.15
CA THR A 122 18.68 10.20 13.74
C THR A 122 17.54 9.86 12.77
N ALA A 123 16.77 8.81 13.06
CA ALA A 123 15.60 8.46 12.26
C ALA A 123 14.50 9.53 12.26
N ALA A 124 14.26 10.19 13.40
CA ALA A 124 13.28 11.27 13.50
C ALA A 124 13.77 12.53 12.76
N LYS A 125 15.07 12.86 12.87
CA LYS A 125 15.67 13.97 12.09
C LYS A 125 15.52 13.77 10.58
N ARG A 126 15.78 12.55 10.11
CA ARG A 126 15.56 12.18 8.70
C ARG A 126 14.08 12.28 8.30
N GLN A 127 13.14 11.92 9.18
CA GLN A 127 11.72 12.08 8.89
C GLN A 127 11.31 13.55 8.75
N ILE A 128 11.90 14.46 9.55
CA ILE A 128 11.69 15.90 9.40
C ILE A 128 12.23 16.40 8.06
N GLU A 129 13.45 16.00 7.69
CA GLU A 129 14.04 16.34 6.37
C GLU A 129 13.16 15.87 5.22
N MET A 130 12.69 14.63 5.27
CA MET A 130 11.78 14.10 4.26
C MET A 130 10.45 14.87 4.19
N GLU A 131 9.93 15.35 5.31
CA GLU A 131 8.68 16.14 5.35
C GLU A 131 8.89 17.56 4.80
N GLU A 132 10.08 18.15 5.00
CA GLU A 132 10.46 19.44 4.40
C GLU A 132 10.56 19.35 2.87
N GLU A 133 10.99 18.20 2.34
CA GLU A 133 11.06 17.93 0.89
C GLU A 133 9.68 17.59 0.29
N GLN A 134 8.90 16.74 0.98
CA GLN A 134 7.60 16.29 0.50
C GLN A 134 6.66 15.99 1.66
N ASN A 135 5.55 16.75 1.74
CA ASN A 135 4.58 16.59 2.81
C ASN A 135 3.75 15.30 2.68
N LEU A 136 3.86 14.41 3.67
CA LEU A 136 3.29 13.06 3.58
C LEU A 136 1.77 13.07 3.42
N LEU A 137 1.08 13.89 4.20
CA LEU A 137 -0.39 13.94 4.18
C LEU A 137 -0.93 14.41 2.83
N PRO A 138 -0.66 15.65 2.38
CA PRO A 138 -1.24 16.15 1.14
C PRO A 138 -0.70 15.45 -0.12
N SER A 139 0.56 15.00 -0.13
CA SER A 139 1.14 14.44 -1.35
C SER A 139 0.92 12.93 -1.51
N VAL A 140 0.61 12.21 -0.42
CA VAL A 140 0.48 10.75 -0.44
C VAL A 140 -0.79 10.27 0.23
N LEU A 141 -0.98 10.54 1.52
CA LEU A 141 -2.04 9.86 2.28
C LEU A 141 -3.44 10.41 1.97
N PHE A 142 -3.61 11.71 1.77
CA PHE A 142 -4.90 12.28 1.36
C PHE A 142 -5.36 11.77 -0.01
N PRO A 143 -4.52 11.71 -1.05
CA PRO A 143 -4.89 11.05 -2.31
C PRO A 143 -5.28 9.56 -2.16
N VAL A 144 -4.64 8.82 -1.26
CA VAL A 144 -4.95 7.39 -1.00
C VAL A 144 -6.24 7.20 -0.23
N MET A 145 -6.51 8.09 0.73
CA MET A 145 -7.64 7.94 1.64
C MET A 145 -8.89 8.67 1.16
N GLY A 146 -8.75 9.70 0.33
CA GLY A 146 -9.75 10.72 -0.04
C GLY A 146 -11.20 10.31 0.13
N ASN A 147 -11.84 9.91 -0.97
CA ASN A 147 -13.24 9.49 -1.00
C ASN A 147 -13.46 8.02 -0.59
N HIS A 148 -12.44 7.34 -0.06
CA HIS A 148 -12.54 5.94 0.34
C HIS A 148 -13.16 5.83 1.73
N THR A 149 -14.02 4.84 1.95
CA THR A 149 -14.47 4.51 3.31
C THR A 149 -13.28 3.96 4.10
N LEU A 150 -12.97 4.55 5.25
CA LEU A 150 -11.82 4.15 6.05
C LEU A 150 -12.24 3.24 7.20
N VAL A 151 -11.61 2.08 7.30
CA VAL A 151 -11.81 1.12 8.38
C VAL A 151 -10.47 0.71 8.98
N CYS A 152 -10.44 0.27 10.23
CA CYS A 152 -9.30 -0.41 10.83
C CYS A 152 -9.77 -1.48 11.81
N THR A 153 -8.93 -2.47 12.09
CA THR A 153 -9.23 -3.48 13.11
C THR A 153 -9.16 -2.89 14.52
N TYR A 154 -9.87 -3.53 15.45
CA TYR A 154 -9.83 -3.19 16.87
C TYR A 154 -8.41 -3.21 17.43
N GLU A 155 -7.61 -4.21 17.08
CA GLU A 155 -6.23 -4.36 17.53
C GLU A 155 -5.36 -3.21 17.02
N ALA A 156 -5.56 -2.76 15.77
CA ALA A 156 -4.85 -1.61 15.22
C ALA A 156 -5.22 -0.31 15.94
N ALA A 157 -6.53 -0.06 16.15
CA ALA A 157 -6.99 1.11 16.87
C ALA A 157 -6.50 1.12 18.33
N THR A 158 -6.60 -0.01 19.02
CA THR A 158 -6.15 -0.18 20.41
C THR A 158 -4.66 0.06 20.52
N ARG A 159 -3.87 -0.57 19.64
CA ARG A 159 -2.41 -0.41 19.67
C ARG A 159 -1.99 1.02 19.38
N MET A 160 -2.63 1.67 18.41
CA MET A 160 -2.40 3.08 18.11
C MET A 160 -2.70 3.95 19.33
N GLN A 161 -3.85 3.77 19.98
CA GLN A 161 -4.24 4.52 21.18
C GLN A 161 -3.26 4.31 22.33
N GLU A 162 -2.83 3.07 22.60
CA GLU A 162 -1.80 2.77 23.61
C GLU A 162 -0.51 3.55 23.35
N ILE A 163 -0.02 3.54 22.11
CA ILE A 163 1.21 4.25 21.72
C ILE A 163 1.03 5.75 21.91
N VAL A 164 -0.05 6.34 21.39
CA VAL A 164 -0.31 7.79 21.50
C VAL A 164 -0.48 8.22 22.96
N ASN A 165 -1.21 7.46 23.78
CA ASN A 165 -1.40 7.78 25.20
C ASN A 165 -0.08 7.72 25.98
N THR A 166 0.80 6.78 25.62
CA THR A 166 2.09 6.59 26.28
C THR A 166 3.09 7.69 25.91
N ILE A 167 3.31 7.92 24.60
CA ILE A 167 4.43 8.74 24.12
C ILE A 167 4.02 9.96 23.28
N GLY A 168 2.77 10.09 22.87
CA GLY A 168 2.32 11.12 21.93
C GLY A 168 2.03 12.48 22.58
N THR A 169 2.14 13.57 21.83
CA THR A 169 1.85 14.93 22.33
C THR A 169 0.35 15.17 22.54
N ARG A 170 -0.01 16.31 23.15
CA ARG A 170 -1.42 16.72 23.31
C ARG A 170 -2.14 16.89 21.97
N SER A 171 -1.45 17.41 20.96
CA SER A 171 -1.99 17.54 19.59
C SER A 171 -2.19 16.17 18.94
N GLU A 172 -1.26 15.23 19.10
CA GLU A 172 -1.38 13.86 18.57
C GLU A 172 -2.53 13.07 19.22
N MET A 173 -2.72 13.22 20.54
CA MET A 173 -3.89 12.70 21.25
C MET A 173 -5.19 13.31 20.71
N ALA A 174 -5.25 14.63 20.54
CA ALA A 174 -6.44 15.32 20.04
C ALA A 174 -6.79 14.96 18.58
N ARG A 175 -5.77 14.75 17.72
CA ARG A 175 -5.97 14.24 16.35
C ARG A 175 -6.45 12.80 16.35
N THR A 176 -5.97 11.96 17.27
CA THR A 176 -6.46 10.57 17.44
C THR A 176 -7.96 10.52 17.76
N GLU A 177 -8.43 11.41 18.64
CA GLU A 177 -9.85 11.52 18.99
C GLU A 177 -10.72 11.99 17.80
N ALA A 178 -10.18 12.87 16.94
CA ALA A 178 -10.86 13.32 15.74
C ALA A 178 -10.87 12.23 14.64
N LEU A 179 -9.82 11.41 14.57
CA LEU A 179 -9.62 10.38 13.55
C LEU A 179 -10.53 9.16 13.76
N LEU A 180 -10.55 8.59 14.97
CA LEU A 180 -11.23 7.32 15.24
C LEU A 180 -12.71 7.50 15.57
N SER A 181 -13.52 6.48 15.26
CA SER A 181 -14.97 6.46 15.52
C SER A 181 -15.35 6.33 17.00
N THR A 182 -14.39 6.44 17.92
CA THR A 182 -14.61 6.30 19.38
C THR A 182 -15.23 7.55 20.03
N SER A 183 -15.25 8.69 19.32
CA SER A 183 -15.88 9.93 19.78
C SER A 183 -17.26 10.16 19.12
N ASN A 184 -18.17 10.89 19.78
CA ASN A 184 -19.51 11.19 19.25
C ASN A 184 -19.56 12.42 18.31
N LEU A 185 -18.42 12.77 17.69
CA LEU A 185 -18.33 13.94 16.82
C LEU A 185 -18.95 13.67 15.45
N SER A 186 -19.67 14.66 14.92
CA SER A 186 -20.14 14.64 13.53
C SER A 186 -18.96 14.69 12.56
N HIS A 187 -19.17 14.27 11.31
CA HIS A 187 -18.15 14.34 10.27
C HIS A 187 -17.56 15.75 10.11
N GLY A 188 -18.41 16.78 10.02
CA GLY A 188 -17.98 18.17 9.89
C GLY A 188 -17.18 18.69 11.11
N ASP A 189 -17.57 18.28 12.31
CA ASP A 189 -16.85 18.64 13.53
C ASP A 189 -15.48 17.97 13.60
N ARG A 190 -15.37 16.72 13.11
CA ARG A 190 -14.09 15.99 13.03
C ARG A 190 -13.12 16.68 12.09
N LEU A 191 -13.57 17.03 10.88
CA LEU A 191 -12.76 17.75 9.91
C LEU A 191 -12.33 19.11 10.48
N THR A 192 -13.25 19.85 11.09
CA THR A 192 -12.96 21.15 11.72
C THR A 192 -11.95 21.01 12.85
N LYS A 193 -12.12 20.01 13.73
CA LYS A 193 -11.21 19.74 14.84
C LYS A 193 -9.82 19.35 14.33
N TYR A 194 -9.75 18.48 13.32
CA TYR A 194 -8.48 18.06 12.74
C TYR A 194 -7.77 19.22 12.02
N ALA A 195 -8.51 20.02 11.24
CA ALA A 195 -7.96 21.19 10.53
C ALA A 195 -7.32 22.21 11.47
N ARG A 196 -7.88 22.43 12.66
CA ARG A 196 -7.28 23.31 13.70
C ARG A 196 -5.96 22.78 14.26
N LEU A 197 -5.66 21.50 14.06
CA LEU A 197 -4.48 20.81 14.57
C LEU A 197 -3.48 20.50 13.44
N SER A 198 -3.71 20.95 12.21
CA SER A 198 -2.86 20.68 11.06
C SER A 198 -2.51 21.97 10.32
N ASN A 199 -1.31 22.06 9.78
CA ASN A 199 -0.88 23.14 8.90
C ASN A 199 -1.32 22.91 7.44
N HIS A 200 -1.97 21.79 7.14
CA HIS A 200 -2.41 21.42 5.80
C HIS A 200 -3.89 21.72 5.59
N ILE A 201 -4.24 21.99 4.32
CA ILE A 201 -5.64 22.04 3.89
C ILE A 201 -6.17 20.61 3.92
N ILE A 202 -7.24 20.39 4.69
CA ILE A 202 -7.87 19.08 4.83
C ILE A 202 -8.85 18.88 3.66
N PRO A 203 -8.79 17.76 2.92
CA PRO A 203 -9.74 17.48 1.86
C PRO A 203 -11.16 17.37 2.42
N PRO A 204 -12.16 18.04 1.82
CA PRO A 204 -13.54 18.00 2.30
C PRO A 204 -14.19 16.62 2.09
N ASP A 205 -13.65 15.82 1.17
CA ASP A 205 -14.09 14.46 0.85
C ASP A 205 -13.45 13.40 1.74
N TRP A 206 -12.51 13.76 2.65
CA TRP A 206 -11.85 12.81 3.53
C TRP A 206 -12.82 12.17 4.51
N GLN A 207 -13.08 10.86 4.33
CA GLN A 207 -14.12 10.13 5.05
C GLN A 207 -13.75 9.81 6.51
N LEU A 208 -13.90 10.79 7.40
CA LEU A 208 -13.82 10.59 8.85
C LEU A 208 -15.19 10.28 9.47
N PRO A 209 -15.25 9.44 10.52
CA PRO A 209 -14.13 8.77 11.18
C PRO A 209 -13.62 7.51 10.46
N VAL A 210 -12.40 7.10 10.80
CA VAL A 210 -11.95 5.72 10.57
C VAL A 210 -12.77 4.80 11.47
N GLN A 211 -13.52 3.87 10.87
CA GLN A 211 -14.40 2.96 11.58
C GLN A 211 -13.61 1.81 12.20
N VAL A 212 -13.77 1.59 13.49
CA VAL A 212 -13.12 0.48 14.21
C VAL A 212 -13.99 -0.77 14.11
N ILE A 213 -13.43 -1.84 13.55
CA ILE A 213 -14.11 -3.13 13.37
C ILE A 213 -13.66 -4.12 14.44
N ASN A 214 -14.61 -4.64 15.22
CA ASN A 214 -14.35 -5.56 16.35
C ASN A 214 -14.59 -7.04 16.03
N ASP A 215 -15.35 -7.37 14.98
CA ASP A 215 -15.86 -8.73 14.74
C ASP A 215 -15.06 -9.49 13.67
N PHE A 216 -13.73 -9.37 13.69
CA PHE A 216 -12.88 -10.09 12.75
C PHE A 216 -12.43 -11.45 13.32
N ASN A 217 -12.73 -12.53 12.60
CA ASN A 217 -12.17 -13.86 12.87
C ASN A 217 -11.24 -14.28 11.72
N PRO A 218 -9.92 -14.39 11.95
CA PRO A 218 -8.94 -14.72 10.91
C PRO A 218 -9.01 -16.15 10.37
N LEU A 219 -9.81 -17.04 10.97
CA LEU A 219 -9.88 -18.47 10.63
C LEU A 219 -11.19 -18.85 9.91
N THR A 220 -11.82 -17.91 9.22
CA THR A 220 -13.04 -18.18 8.47
C THR A 220 -12.75 -18.92 7.16
N PRO A 221 -13.70 -19.74 6.65
CA PRO A 221 -13.54 -20.48 5.40
C PRO A 221 -13.50 -19.60 4.14
N GLU A 222 -13.66 -18.28 4.27
CA GLU A 222 -13.61 -17.31 3.16
C GLU A 222 -12.17 -17.08 2.64
N LEU A 223 -11.16 -17.35 3.47
CA LEU A 223 -9.76 -17.23 3.09
C LEU A 223 -9.21 -18.53 2.48
N PRO A 224 -8.29 -18.44 1.49
CA PRO A 224 -7.64 -19.62 0.94
C PRO A 224 -6.79 -20.32 2.02
N SER A 225 -6.60 -21.64 1.89
CA SER A 225 -5.86 -22.44 2.89
C SER A 225 -4.45 -21.92 3.19
N ILE A 226 -3.79 -21.31 2.21
CA ILE A 226 -2.48 -20.65 2.34
C ILE A 226 -2.50 -19.51 3.35
N ALA A 227 -3.65 -18.87 3.61
CA ALA A 227 -3.79 -17.82 4.60
C ALA A 227 -3.52 -18.34 6.02
N ASN A 228 -3.74 -19.64 6.29
CA ASN A 228 -3.37 -20.25 7.57
C ASN A 228 -1.86 -20.30 7.79
N VAL A 229 -1.08 -20.51 6.72
CA VAL A 229 0.39 -20.46 6.77
C VAL A 229 0.85 -19.05 7.08
N VAL A 230 0.30 -18.06 6.36
CA VAL A 230 0.58 -16.64 6.61
C VAL A 230 0.19 -16.26 8.04
N SER A 231 -0.99 -16.68 8.50
CA SER A 231 -1.53 -16.43 9.84
C SER A 231 -0.56 -16.87 10.96
N GLY A 232 0.02 -18.06 10.85
CA GLY A 232 0.94 -18.62 11.86
C GLY A 232 2.25 -17.85 12.02
N GLU A 233 2.67 -17.10 11.00
CA GLU A 233 3.94 -16.35 10.97
C GLU A 233 3.77 -14.88 11.39
N LEU A 234 2.54 -14.40 11.55
CA LEU A 234 2.24 -13.01 11.88
C LEU A 234 1.93 -12.83 13.37
N SER A 235 2.49 -11.76 13.95
CA SER A 235 2.03 -11.25 15.26
C SER A 235 0.53 -10.96 15.25
N ASP A 236 -0.13 -11.03 16.40
CA ASP A 236 -1.58 -10.82 16.53
C ASP A 236 -2.09 -9.54 15.85
N LEU A 237 -1.37 -8.42 16.04
CA LEU A 237 -1.70 -7.15 15.38
C LEU A 237 -1.67 -7.28 13.85
N ASN A 238 -0.53 -7.67 13.28
CA ASN A 238 -0.38 -7.83 11.83
C ASN A 238 -1.37 -8.86 11.27
N ARG A 239 -1.57 -9.97 11.99
CA ARG A 239 -2.54 -10.99 11.61
C ARG A 239 -3.95 -10.41 11.51
N SER A 240 -4.39 -9.63 12.51
CA SER A 240 -5.70 -8.97 12.48
C SER A 240 -5.84 -8.07 11.24
N VAL A 241 -4.86 -7.19 11.00
CA VAL A 241 -4.94 -6.17 9.96
C VAL A 241 -4.90 -6.78 8.56
N PHE A 242 -3.88 -7.59 8.26
CA PHE A 242 -3.65 -8.07 6.89
C PHE A 242 -4.65 -9.15 6.48
N LEU A 243 -5.03 -10.06 7.40
CA LEU A 243 -6.02 -11.08 7.07
C LEU A 243 -7.43 -10.49 6.99
N PHE A 244 -7.74 -9.43 7.74
CA PHE A 244 -9.01 -8.71 7.59
C PHE A 244 -9.15 -8.09 6.21
N GLY A 245 -8.11 -7.36 5.77
CA GLY A 245 -8.08 -6.81 4.42
C GLY A 245 -8.21 -7.89 3.35
N TRP A 246 -7.49 -9.01 3.51
CA TRP A 246 -7.58 -10.14 2.59
C TRP A 246 -8.99 -10.71 2.52
N GLN A 247 -9.61 -10.98 3.67
CA GLN A 247 -10.91 -11.63 3.75
C GLN A 247 -12.00 -10.75 3.12
N LYS A 248 -11.95 -9.44 3.34
CA LYS A 248 -12.95 -8.50 2.82
C LYS A 248 -12.67 -8.04 1.39
N GLY A 249 -11.54 -8.41 0.81
CA GLY A 249 -11.10 -7.89 -0.48
C GLY A 249 -10.81 -6.39 -0.42
N TYR A 250 -10.42 -5.87 0.74
CA TYR A 250 -10.06 -4.47 0.92
C TYR A 250 -8.56 -4.30 0.76
N THR A 251 -8.16 -3.24 0.05
CA THR A 251 -6.78 -2.79 0.04
C THR A 251 -6.36 -2.38 1.44
N THR A 252 -5.29 -2.99 1.94
CA THR A 252 -4.68 -2.63 3.22
C THR A 252 -3.57 -1.62 2.99
N ILE A 253 -3.71 -0.41 3.54
CA ILE A 253 -2.66 0.61 3.49
C ILE A 253 -1.76 0.49 4.72
N THR A 254 -0.44 0.39 4.51
CA THR A 254 0.55 0.19 5.58
C THR A 254 1.88 0.87 5.27
N SER A 255 2.64 1.30 6.28
CA SER A 255 4.07 1.64 6.14
C SER A 255 4.99 0.47 6.56
N ASN A 256 4.43 -0.67 7.01
CA ASN A 256 5.17 -1.84 7.44
C ASN A 256 5.59 -2.72 6.25
N ARG A 257 6.63 -2.28 5.54
CA ARG A 257 7.13 -2.96 4.34
C ARG A 257 7.62 -4.38 4.62
N THR A 258 8.22 -4.61 5.78
CA THR A 258 8.77 -5.91 6.16
C THR A 258 7.67 -6.96 6.25
N THR A 259 6.57 -6.64 6.93
CA THR A 259 5.42 -7.56 7.02
C THR A 259 4.76 -7.76 5.66
N ALA A 260 4.54 -6.69 4.89
CA ALA A 260 3.97 -6.81 3.54
C ALA A 260 4.82 -7.73 2.64
N LYS A 261 6.16 -7.57 2.66
CA LYS A 261 7.07 -8.41 1.90
C LYS A 261 7.09 -9.86 2.41
N ARG A 262 7.05 -10.06 3.73
CA ARG A 262 7.01 -11.40 4.33
C ARG A 262 5.74 -12.15 3.91
N ILE A 263 4.58 -11.49 3.92
CA ILE A 263 3.31 -12.07 3.42
C ILE A 263 3.46 -12.47 1.95
N GLN A 264 4.01 -11.59 1.12
CA GLN A 264 4.25 -11.90 -0.29
C GLN A 264 5.12 -13.16 -0.45
N THR A 265 6.26 -13.21 0.23
CA THR A 265 7.19 -14.33 0.17
C THR A 265 6.56 -15.64 0.66
N LEU A 266 5.83 -15.62 1.77
CA LEU A 266 5.17 -16.82 2.31
C LEU A 266 4.14 -17.40 1.33
N ILE A 267 3.39 -16.53 0.65
CA ILE A 267 2.44 -16.96 -0.38
C ILE A 267 3.22 -17.56 -1.55
N GLU A 268 4.23 -16.85 -2.06
CA GLU A 268 5.04 -17.31 -3.20
C GLU A 268 5.74 -18.66 -2.94
N GLU A 269 6.27 -18.88 -1.73
CA GLU A 269 6.93 -20.12 -1.31
C GLU A 269 5.96 -21.30 -1.13
N SER A 270 4.70 -21.02 -0.79
CA SER A 270 3.69 -22.04 -0.51
C SER A 270 2.84 -22.42 -1.73
N LEU A 271 3.05 -21.77 -2.88
CA LEU A 271 2.36 -22.09 -4.13
C LEU A 271 2.90 -23.37 -4.75
N VAL A 272 1.99 -24.27 -5.12
CA VAL A 272 2.33 -25.48 -5.87
C VAL A 272 2.31 -25.17 -7.37
N PRO A 273 3.39 -25.47 -8.12
CA PRO A 273 3.42 -25.27 -9.56
C PRO A 273 2.23 -25.96 -10.26
N GLY A 274 1.50 -25.22 -11.10
CA GLY A 274 0.36 -25.76 -11.87
C GLY A 274 -0.98 -25.78 -11.13
N THR A 275 -1.09 -25.23 -9.92
CA THR A 275 -2.38 -24.99 -9.25
C THR A 275 -2.96 -23.62 -9.60
N ASN A 276 -4.28 -23.45 -9.46
CA ASN A 276 -4.96 -22.16 -9.70
C ASN A 276 -4.25 -21.03 -8.93
N ASP A 277 -4.03 -19.90 -9.61
CA ASP A 277 -3.38 -18.73 -9.02
C ASP A 277 -4.12 -18.28 -7.76
N VAL A 278 -3.51 -18.51 -6.59
CA VAL A 278 -4.00 -17.93 -5.35
C VAL A 278 -3.63 -16.46 -5.35
N LEU A 279 -4.65 -15.60 -5.29
CA LEU A 279 -4.47 -14.17 -5.12
C LEU A 279 -4.20 -13.88 -3.64
N GLY A 280 -3.07 -13.24 -3.39
CA GLY A 280 -2.74 -12.72 -2.06
C GLY A 280 -3.56 -11.48 -1.69
N PRO A 281 -3.37 -10.95 -0.48
CA PRO A 281 -4.03 -9.72 -0.05
C PRO A 281 -3.57 -8.54 -0.91
N ASP A 282 -4.49 -7.63 -1.22
CA ASP A 282 -4.11 -6.35 -1.81
C ASP A 282 -3.53 -5.43 -0.74
N ILE A 283 -2.23 -5.13 -0.86
CA ILE A 283 -1.47 -4.33 0.10
C ILE A 283 -0.84 -3.15 -0.60
N TRP A 284 -1.22 -1.97 -0.16
CA TRP A 284 -0.60 -0.74 -0.57
C TRP A 284 0.42 -0.28 0.47
N VAL A 285 1.69 -0.18 0.05
CA VAL A 285 2.80 0.15 0.94
C VAL A 285 3.18 1.62 0.79
N CYS A 286 2.89 2.40 1.83
CA CYS A 286 3.44 3.74 1.99
C CYS A 286 4.96 3.64 2.16
N GLN A 287 5.70 4.28 1.26
CA GLN A 287 7.15 4.31 1.34
C GLN A 287 7.64 5.15 2.53
N THR A 288 6.80 5.96 3.12
CA THR A 288 7.19 6.82 4.23
C THR A 288 6.56 6.34 5.53
N ALA A 289 7.41 5.94 6.47
CA ALA A 289 6.99 5.70 7.84
C ALA A 289 7.16 6.98 8.67
N ARG A 290 6.28 7.18 9.66
CA ARG A 290 6.33 8.33 10.57
C ARG A 290 6.26 7.84 12.01
N SER A 291 7.10 8.43 12.84
CA SER A 291 7.06 8.24 14.29
C SER A 291 6.21 9.35 14.93
N LEU A 292 5.76 9.12 16.16
CA LEU A 292 5.20 10.20 16.97
C LEU A 292 6.32 11.09 17.49
N ARG A 293 6.00 12.35 17.75
CA ARG A 293 6.90 13.24 18.47
C ARG A 293 6.91 12.83 19.93
N ALA A 294 7.86 11.99 20.31
CA ALA A 294 8.00 11.50 21.68
C ALA A 294 7.99 12.68 22.67
N LYS A 295 7.15 12.60 23.71
CA LYS A 295 7.24 13.50 24.88
C LYS A 295 8.67 13.49 25.38
N ASP A 296 9.21 14.67 25.70
CA ASP A 296 10.48 14.78 26.41
C ASP A 296 10.49 13.81 27.59
N LYS A 297 11.41 12.83 27.59
CA LYS A 297 11.84 12.29 28.87
C LYS A 297 12.48 13.47 29.57
N ILE A 298 11.75 14.11 30.49
CA ILE A 298 12.33 14.97 31.50
C ILE A 298 13.46 14.14 32.13
N ARG A 299 14.71 14.39 31.69
CA ARG A 299 15.92 13.87 32.32
C ARG A 299 16.00 14.57 33.67
N GLY A 300 15.36 13.98 34.65
CA GLY A 300 15.22 14.55 35.97
C GLY A 300 14.62 13.56 36.95
N LEU A 301 15.25 12.39 37.06
CA LEU A 301 15.31 11.56 38.27
C LEU A 301 16.38 10.50 38.01
N ALA A 302 17.61 10.82 38.41
CA ALA A 302 18.64 9.83 38.61
C ALA A 302 18.16 8.89 39.71
N VAL A 303 17.60 7.75 39.33
CA VAL A 303 17.48 6.61 40.24
C VAL A 303 18.82 5.87 40.15
N PRO A 304 19.54 5.63 41.26
CA PRO A 304 20.80 4.90 41.21
C PRO A 304 20.54 3.50 40.65
N ARG A 305 21.32 3.09 39.64
CA ARG A 305 21.37 1.71 39.18
C ARG A 305 21.92 0.86 40.33
N ASN A 306 21.09 0.01 40.92
CA ASN A 306 21.60 -1.20 41.54
C ASN A 306 21.92 -2.19 40.41
N GLU A 307 23.21 -2.45 40.26
CA GLU A 307 23.75 -3.52 39.43
C GLU A 307 23.37 -4.87 40.02
N SER A 308 22.66 -5.70 39.24
CA SER A 308 22.80 -7.16 39.31
C SER A 308 22.15 -7.83 38.08
N ASN A 309 23.03 -8.10 37.10
CA ASN A 309 23.16 -9.30 36.26
C ASN A 309 21.99 -9.91 35.44
N LEU A 310 22.42 -10.37 34.25
CA LEU A 310 21.85 -11.34 33.28
C LEU A 310 21.12 -10.66 32.12
N GLY A 311 21.58 -10.67 30.86
CA GLY A 311 22.61 -11.45 30.18
C GLY A 311 22.17 -11.58 28.73
N PHE A 312 22.45 -10.58 27.88
CA PHE A 312 22.21 -10.67 26.43
C PHE A 312 23.41 -11.34 25.76
N GLY A 313 23.26 -12.61 25.44
CA GLY A 313 24.14 -13.33 24.52
C GLY A 313 23.80 -12.97 23.08
N GLN A 314 24.79 -12.46 22.36
CA GLN A 314 24.84 -12.43 20.90
C GLN A 314 24.87 -13.84 20.32
N GLY A 315 24.33 -14.02 19.12
CA GLY A 315 24.56 -15.22 18.32
C GLY A 315 23.96 -15.07 16.92
N TYR A 316 24.86 -14.83 15.97
CA TYR A 316 24.87 -15.12 14.52
C TYR A 316 23.54 -15.35 13.78
#